data_AF-A0A7C4BS44-F1
#
_entry.id   AF-A0A7C4BS44-F1
#
_cell.length_a   1.000
_cell.length_b   1.000
_cell.length_c   1.000
_cell.angle_alpha   90.00
_cell.angle_beta   90.00
_cell.angle_gamma   90.00
#
_symmetry.space_group_name_H-M   'P 1'
#
loop_
_entity.id
_entity.type
_entity.pdbx_description
1 polymer ?
#
loop_
_entity_poly.entity_id
_entity_poly.type
_entity_poly.pdbx_seq_one_letter_code
_entity_poly.pdbx_strand_id
1 'polypeptide(L)'
;MAEVFVELSDGSQKQFPVGTSFLEMISSIDNKLAQRSLAVKVDGKITDLTRTLEHDCKIEIITFDTEEGKEIYWHSTSHIMASAVKALFPDAKVAIGPSIRDGFYYDFDVDQPFVPEDLTRIEEKMQKIIDADLPFIRNEVSKSEAILIFNELGEDYKVELLEGITDDTVQLYKHGNFIDLCRGPHISSTGKIKAFKLLSIAGAYWHGDEKNKMLQRIYGTAYETKEELSAHLNRIEEAQKRDHRKLGKELDLFSLHEQQAGPGLVFWHPKGAMIRKIIEDFWKDEHLKRGYELVIIPHIAKSDLWNTSGHYSFFRENMFVLPIEDQEYVLKPMNCPGHILIYQTKIRSYRDLPIRYAELGTVYRYERSGTLTGLFRVRGFTQDDAHIFCTPEQAPDEILSALDFALFMLRTFGYEEYEIELAVRDSEHKDKYLGTDEMWAQAESALVKAINAKGLSYKRMEGEAVFYGPKIDFMVK
;
A
#
# COMPACT_ATOMS: atom_id res chain seq x y z
N MET A 1 -38.86 8.95 29.14
CA MET A 1 -38.28 8.60 27.84
C MET A 1 -37.48 7.32 28.05
N ALA A 2 -37.39 6.43 27.06
CA ALA A 2 -36.49 5.29 27.19
C ALA A 2 -35.05 5.83 27.33
N GLU A 3 -34.27 5.24 28.22
CA GLU A 3 -32.87 5.59 28.46
C GLU A 3 -32.00 4.42 28.06
N VAL A 4 -30.80 4.72 27.59
CA VAL A 4 -29.76 3.73 27.26
C VAL A 4 -28.49 4.00 28.04
N PHE A 5 -27.78 2.94 28.36
CA PHE A 5 -26.50 2.98 29.03
C PHE A 5 -25.37 3.01 28.01
N VAL A 6 -24.49 4.00 28.17
CA VAL A 6 -23.31 4.16 27.33
C VAL A 6 -22.08 3.97 28.20
N GLU A 7 -21.26 2.97 27.86
CA GLU A 7 -19.96 2.73 28.47
C GLU A 7 -18.87 3.49 27.71
N LEU A 8 -18.13 4.34 28.42
CA LEU A 8 -17.00 5.10 27.88
C LEU A 8 -15.70 4.28 27.99
N SER A 9 -14.67 4.71 27.27
CA SER A 9 -13.35 4.05 27.24
C SER A 9 -12.66 3.96 28.61
N ASP A 10 -13.03 4.80 29.58
CA ASP A 10 -12.52 4.76 30.96
C ASP A 10 -13.29 3.78 31.86
N GLY A 11 -14.26 3.05 31.31
CA GLY A 11 -15.13 2.11 32.03
C GLY A 11 -16.27 2.78 32.78
N SER A 12 -16.42 4.11 32.71
CA SER A 12 -17.56 4.80 33.29
C SER A 12 -18.81 4.57 32.45
N GLN A 13 -19.96 4.42 33.11
CA GLN A 13 -21.26 4.26 32.47
C GLN A 13 -22.14 5.47 32.74
N LYS A 14 -22.79 5.98 31.70
CA LYS A 14 -23.71 7.12 31.78
C LYS A 14 -25.03 6.80 31.07
N GLN A 15 -26.10 7.42 31.54
CA GLN A 15 -27.43 7.27 30.96
C GLN A 15 -27.77 8.46 30.07
N PHE A 16 -28.33 8.17 28.89
CA PHE A 16 -28.81 9.17 27.95
C PHE A 16 -30.19 8.79 27.40
N PRO A 17 -31.05 9.76 27.07
CA PRO A 17 -32.30 9.48 26.37
C PRO A 17 -32.05 8.82 25.01
N VAL A 18 -32.85 7.81 24.67
CA VAL A 18 -32.89 7.24 23.31
C VAL A 18 -33.19 8.35 22.31
N GLY A 19 -32.45 8.36 21.19
CA GLY A 19 -32.54 9.40 20.17
C GLY A 19 -31.55 10.56 20.35
N THR A 20 -30.80 10.64 21.46
CA THR A 20 -29.72 11.62 21.61
C THR A 20 -28.60 11.31 20.62
N SER A 21 -28.13 12.31 19.88
CA SER A 21 -26.98 12.12 18.97
C SER A 21 -25.68 11.91 19.74
N PHE A 22 -24.71 11.20 19.15
CA PHE A 22 -23.39 11.06 19.75
C PHE A 22 -22.72 12.42 19.97
N LEU A 23 -22.92 13.38 19.08
CA LEU A 23 -22.41 14.74 19.25
C LEU A 23 -23.00 15.44 20.48
N GLU A 24 -24.32 15.38 20.68
CA GLU A 24 -24.99 15.97 21.85
C GLU A 24 -24.56 15.29 23.14
N MET A 25 -24.46 13.96 23.12
CA MET A 25 -23.97 13.16 24.24
C MET A 25 -22.55 13.59 24.63
N ILE A 26 -21.60 13.63 23.68
CA ILE A 26 -20.22 14.04 23.96
C ILE A 26 -20.18 15.49 24.46
N SER A 27 -20.96 16.39 23.88
CA SER A 27 -21.03 17.80 24.29
C SER A 27 -21.51 17.96 25.74
N SER A 28 -22.44 17.11 26.19
CA SER A 28 -22.91 17.08 27.58
C SER A 28 -21.86 16.57 28.57
N ILE A 29 -20.90 15.79 28.10
CA ILE A 29 -19.79 15.25 28.92
C ILE A 29 -18.64 16.26 28.97
N ASP A 30 -18.15 16.67 27.81
CA ASP A 30 -17.07 17.64 27.64
C ASP A 30 -17.18 18.33 26.27
N ASN A 31 -17.53 19.63 26.31
CA ASN A 31 -17.63 20.47 25.12
C ASN A 31 -16.30 20.57 24.35
N LYS A 32 -15.14 20.54 25.02
CA LYS A 32 -13.84 20.59 24.33
C LYS A 32 -13.59 19.29 23.58
N LEU A 33 -13.97 18.16 24.19
CA LEU A 33 -13.88 16.86 23.54
C LEU A 33 -14.79 16.81 22.32
N ALA A 34 -16.05 17.26 22.43
CA ALA A 34 -16.99 17.29 21.31
C ALA A 34 -16.49 18.11 20.10
N GLN A 35 -15.76 19.20 20.36
CA GLN A 35 -15.14 20.01 19.30
C GLN A 35 -14.04 19.25 18.56
N ARG A 36 -13.24 18.44 19.26
CA ARG A 36 -12.15 17.62 18.71
C ARG A 36 -12.59 16.26 18.16
N SER A 37 -13.77 15.77 18.56
CA SER A 37 -14.30 14.50 18.07
C SER A 37 -14.56 14.56 16.56
N LEU A 38 -14.15 13.54 15.82
CA LEU A 38 -14.40 13.42 14.38
C LEU A 38 -15.49 12.39 14.10
N ALA A 39 -15.45 11.26 14.81
CA ALA A 39 -16.39 10.15 14.72
C ALA A 39 -16.47 9.42 16.07
N VAL A 40 -17.27 8.36 16.12
CA VAL A 40 -17.37 7.50 17.30
C VAL A 40 -17.35 6.04 16.85
N LYS A 41 -16.71 5.19 17.63
CA LYS A 41 -16.73 3.73 17.46
C LYS A 41 -17.73 3.16 18.45
N VAL A 42 -18.76 2.50 17.96
CA VAL A 42 -19.85 1.91 18.74
C VAL A 42 -19.76 0.40 18.60
N ASP A 43 -19.52 -0.31 19.70
CA ASP A 43 -19.34 -1.77 19.74
C ASP A 43 -18.35 -2.28 18.67
N GLY A 44 -17.26 -1.54 18.50
CA GLY A 44 -16.20 -1.84 17.54
C GLY A 44 -16.41 -1.28 16.13
N LYS A 45 -17.58 -0.73 15.79
CA LYS A 45 -17.90 -0.19 14.46
C LYS A 45 -17.89 1.34 14.44
N ILE A 46 -17.19 1.92 13.47
CA ILE A 46 -17.09 3.38 13.35
C ILE A 46 -18.35 3.96 12.70
N THR A 47 -18.87 5.06 13.25
CA THR A 47 -20.05 5.78 12.74
C THR A 47 -19.93 7.30 12.93
N ASP A 48 -20.78 8.04 12.22
CA ASP A 48 -20.87 9.50 12.29
C ASP A 48 -21.35 9.99 13.66
N LEU A 49 -20.87 11.18 14.07
CA LEU A 49 -21.30 11.82 15.33
C LEU A 49 -22.78 12.25 15.32
N THR A 50 -23.39 12.36 14.15
CA THR A 50 -24.79 12.75 13.98
C THR A 50 -25.76 11.59 14.18
N ARG A 51 -25.26 10.34 14.25
CA ARG A 51 -26.11 9.18 14.58
C ARG A 51 -26.61 9.25 16.02
N THR A 52 -27.76 8.64 16.23
CA THR A 52 -28.46 8.64 17.51
C THR A 52 -28.25 7.35 18.28
N LEU A 53 -28.27 7.47 19.60
CA LEU A 53 -28.28 6.35 20.52
C LEU A 53 -29.61 5.59 20.47
N GLU A 54 -29.56 4.31 20.09
CA GLU A 54 -30.75 3.45 19.94
C GLU A 54 -30.79 2.31 20.97
N HIS A 55 -29.62 1.87 21.45
CA HIS A 55 -29.45 0.76 22.39
C HIS A 55 -28.25 1.02 23.31
N ASP A 56 -28.15 0.22 24.37
CA ASP A 56 -26.99 0.20 25.25
C ASP A 56 -25.75 -0.21 24.44
N CYS A 57 -24.68 0.55 24.55
CA CYS A 57 -23.49 0.32 23.73
C CYS A 57 -22.21 0.79 24.44
N LYS A 58 -21.08 0.25 23.97
CA LYS A 58 -19.76 0.75 24.33
C LYS A 58 -19.26 1.70 23.25
N ILE A 59 -18.73 2.85 23.67
CA ILE A 59 -18.20 3.84 22.74
C ILE A 59 -16.73 4.15 22.95
N GLU A 60 -16.04 4.44 21.85
CA GLU A 60 -14.72 5.07 21.83
C GLU A 60 -14.80 6.32 20.96
N ILE A 61 -14.33 7.45 21.48
CA ILE A 61 -14.37 8.72 20.76
C ILE A 61 -13.14 8.80 19.86
N ILE A 62 -13.37 9.01 18.58
CA ILE A 62 -12.31 9.15 17.58
C ILE A 62 -11.97 10.62 17.42
N THR A 63 -10.70 10.95 17.59
CA THR A 63 -10.12 12.28 17.38
C THR A 63 -9.00 12.19 16.36
N PHE A 64 -8.47 13.32 15.88
CA PHE A 64 -7.37 13.32 14.92
C PHE A 64 -6.08 12.62 15.41
N ASP A 65 -5.95 12.41 16.72
CA ASP A 65 -4.79 11.74 17.32
C ASP A 65 -4.73 10.23 16.96
N THR A 66 -5.85 9.62 16.53
CA THR A 66 -5.88 8.21 16.11
C THR A 66 -5.73 8.07 14.59
N GLU A 67 -5.25 6.91 14.12
CA GLU A 67 -5.11 6.65 12.68
C GLU A 67 -6.46 6.72 11.96
N GLU A 68 -7.52 6.16 12.55
CA GLU A 68 -8.87 6.22 11.98
C GLU A 68 -9.38 7.68 11.93
N GLY A 69 -9.03 8.50 12.92
CA GLY A 69 -9.39 9.92 12.92
C GLY A 69 -8.73 10.69 11.78
N LYS A 70 -7.44 10.43 11.50
CA LYS A 70 -6.73 11.02 10.36
C LYS A 70 -7.34 10.59 9.03
N GLU A 71 -7.65 9.31 8.88
CA GLU A 71 -8.31 8.78 7.68
C GLU A 71 -9.64 9.48 7.41
N ILE A 72 -10.49 9.64 8.43
CA ILE A 72 -11.78 10.33 8.32
C ILE A 72 -11.60 11.82 7.98
N TYR A 73 -10.61 12.46 8.58
CA TYR A 73 -10.28 13.87 8.34
C TYR A 73 -9.83 14.09 6.89
N TRP A 74 -8.91 13.26 6.39
CA TRP A 74 -8.43 13.33 5.01
C TRP A 74 -9.52 12.96 4.02
N HIS A 75 -10.30 11.92 4.30
CA HIS A 75 -11.39 11.51 3.44
C HIS A 75 -12.46 12.61 3.31
N SER A 76 -12.82 13.26 4.42
CA SER A 76 -13.74 14.40 4.40
C SER A 76 -13.15 15.61 3.65
N THR A 77 -11.84 15.84 3.75
CA THR A 77 -11.17 16.89 2.97
C THR A 77 -11.20 16.59 1.47
N SER A 78 -11.11 15.32 1.06
CA SER A 78 -11.23 14.91 -0.34
C SER A 78 -12.60 15.26 -0.92
N HIS A 79 -13.69 15.11 -0.15
CA HIS A 79 -15.03 15.52 -0.58
C HIS A 79 -15.15 17.04 -0.72
N ILE A 80 -14.53 17.81 0.18
CA ILE A 80 -14.47 19.27 0.05
C ILE A 80 -13.71 19.68 -1.21
N MET A 81 -12.62 18.98 -1.54
CA MET A 81 -11.89 19.19 -2.79
C MET A 81 -12.77 18.86 -4.01
N ALA A 82 -13.46 17.73 -4.02
CA ALA A 82 -14.36 17.36 -5.11
C ALA A 82 -15.50 18.37 -5.30
N SER A 83 -16.09 18.84 -4.20
CA SER A 83 -17.08 19.92 -4.18
C SER A 83 -16.52 21.22 -4.76
N ALA A 84 -15.29 21.58 -4.41
CA ALA A 84 -14.61 22.75 -4.95
C ALA A 84 -14.35 22.62 -6.47
N VAL A 85 -13.91 21.45 -6.93
CA VAL A 85 -13.72 21.15 -8.35
C VAL A 85 -15.04 21.25 -9.10
N LYS A 86 -16.12 20.59 -8.66
CA LYS A 86 -17.45 20.69 -9.29
C LYS A 86 -17.97 22.13 -9.36
N ALA A 87 -17.64 22.96 -8.37
CA ALA A 87 -18.06 24.35 -8.37
C ALA A 87 -17.27 25.25 -9.34
N LEU A 88 -16.03 24.89 -9.68
CA LEU A 88 -15.17 25.62 -10.63
C LEU A 88 -15.25 25.05 -12.05
N PHE A 89 -15.48 23.75 -12.15
CA PHE A 89 -15.53 22.95 -13.37
C PHE A 89 -16.82 22.11 -13.35
N PRO A 90 -17.98 22.70 -13.69
CA PRO A 90 -19.28 22.03 -13.56
C PRO A 90 -19.39 20.72 -14.37
N ASP A 91 -18.71 20.67 -15.51
CA ASP A 91 -18.70 19.52 -16.42
C ASP A 91 -17.75 18.39 -15.98
N ALA A 92 -16.91 18.63 -14.97
CA ALA A 92 -16.02 17.59 -14.42
C ALA A 92 -16.87 16.47 -13.80
N LYS A 93 -16.56 15.21 -14.09
CA LYS A 93 -17.19 14.06 -13.41
C LYS A 93 -16.29 13.55 -12.30
N VAL A 94 -16.88 13.18 -11.17
CA VAL A 94 -16.16 12.68 -10.01
C VAL A 94 -16.15 11.16 -9.98
N ALA A 95 -14.97 10.58 -9.76
CA ALA A 95 -14.78 9.13 -9.75
C ALA A 95 -14.56 8.61 -8.32
N ILE A 96 -13.31 8.42 -7.88
CA ILE A 96 -12.98 7.85 -6.56
C ILE A 96 -12.05 8.83 -5.81
N GLY A 97 -12.33 9.05 -4.52
CA GLY A 97 -11.49 9.86 -3.64
C GLY A 97 -11.31 9.27 -2.25
N PRO A 98 -10.34 8.36 -2.07
CA PRO A 98 -10.07 7.78 -0.77
C PRO A 98 -9.10 8.66 0.03
N SER A 99 -9.10 8.48 1.35
CA SER A 99 -7.93 8.80 2.15
C SER A 99 -6.79 7.83 1.81
N ILE A 100 -5.56 8.30 1.96
CA ILE A 100 -4.34 7.51 1.85
C ILE A 100 -3.44 7.85 3.04
N ARG A 101 -2.34 7.10 3.20
CA ARG A 101 -1.34 7.45 4.19
C ARG A 101 -0.85 8.88 3.97
N ASP A 102 -0.92 9.68 5.04
CA ASP A 102 -0.51 11.09 5.09
C ASP A 102 -1.30 12.05 4.16
N GLY A 103 -2.50 11.66 3.67
CA GLY A 103 -3.31 12.56 2.86
C GLY A 103 -4.51 11.92 2.17
N PHE A 104 -4.85 12.40 0.98
CA PHE A 104 -5.95 11.94 0.15
C PHE A 104 -5.66 12.19 -1.33
N TYR A 105 -6.46 11.58 -2.19
CA TYR A 105 -6.56 12.02 -3.58
C TYR A 105 -8.02 11.99 -4.03
N TYR A 106 -8.30 12.56 -5.21
CA TYR A 106 -9.57 12.36 -5.90
C TYR A 106 -9.34 12.35 -7.42
N ASP A 107 -9.99 11.41 -8.09
CA ASP A 107 -9.97 11.24 -9.54
C ASP A 107 -11.12 11.98 -10.22
N PHE A 108 -10.80 12.73 -11.27
CA PHE A 108 -11.74 13.52 -12.05
C PHE A 108 -11.63 13.18 -13.53
N ASP A 109 -12.77 13.05 -14.19
CA ASP A 109 -12.87 13.07 -15.64
C ASP A 109 -13.13 14.50 -16.10
N VAL A 110 -12.17 15.06 -16.83
CA VAL A 110 -12.19 16.44 -17.33
C VAL A 110 -11.71 16.46 -18.77
N ASP A 111 -12.36 17.29 -19.59
CA ASP A 111 -11.98 17.47 -21.00
C ASP A 111 -10.62 18.17 -21.14
N GLN A 112 -10.36 19.14 -20.26
CA GLN A 112 -9.08 19.84 -20.18
C GLN A 112 -8.33 19.39 -18.92
N PRO A 113 -7.11 18.83 -19.07
CA PRO A 113 -6.29 18.46 -17.92
C PRO A 113 -6.04 19.65 -17.01
N PHE A 114 -6.00 19.41 -15.69
CA PHE A 114 -5.66 20.44 -14.72
C PHE A 114 -4.23 20.93 -14.92
N VAL A 115 -4.02 22.22 -14.66
CA VAL A 115 -2.69 22.82 -14.59
C VAL A 115 -2.33 23.22 -13.16
N PRO A 116 -1.04 23.42 -12.81
CA PRO A 116 -0.64 23.81 -11.46
C PRO A 116 -1.37 25.04 -10.90
N GLU A 117 -1.74 25.99 -11.77
CA GLU A 117 -2.50 27.18 -11.41
C GLU A 117 -3.93 26.85 -10.93
N ASP A 118 -4.52 25.76 -11.44
CA ASP A 118 -5.85 25.32 -11.01
C ASP A 118 -5.84 24.82 -9.57
N LEU A 119 -4.74 24.22 -9.10
CA LEU A 119 -4.62 23.81 -7.69
C LEU A 119 -4.82 24.99 -6.74
N THR A 120 -4.23 26.14 -7.07
CA THR A 120 -4.38 27.36 -6.26
C THR A 120 -5.85 27.84 -6.25
N ARG A 121 -6.51 27.81 -7.42
CA ARG A 121 -7.93 28.19 -7.54
C ARG A 121 -8.85 27.23 -6.77
N ILE A 122 -8.55 25.93 -6.82
CA ILE A 122 -9.29 24.90 -6.10
C ILE A 122 -9.09 25.09 -4.60
N GLU A 123 -7.86 25.32 -4.11
CA GLU A 123 -7.58 25.62 -2.70
C GLU A 123 -8.38 26.83 -2.19
N GLU A 124 -8.41 27.93 -2.94
CA GLU A 124 -9.21 29.10 -2.60
C GLU A 124 -10.71 28.79 -2.51
N LYS A 125 -11.21 27.92 -3.40
CA LYS A 125 -12.61 27.49 -3.38
C LYS A 125 -12.90 26.52 -2.24
N MET A 126 -11.99 25.61 -1.90
CA MET A 126 -12.07 24.75 -0.73
C MET A 126 -12.15 25.58 0.55
N GLN A 127 -11.30 26.62 0.69
CA GLN A 127 -11.32 27.51 1.84
C GLN A 127 -12.69 28.19 1.98
N LYS A 128 -13.28 28.69 0.89
CA LYS A 128 -14.63 29.27 0.90
C LYS A 128 -15.72 28.28 1.35
N ILE A 129 -15.57 26.99 1.04
CA ILE A 129 -16.50 25.94 1.47
C ILE A 129 -16.33 25.65 2.97
N ILE A 130 -15.08 25.57 3.43
CA ILE A 130 -14.73 25.37 4.84
C ILE A 130 -15.24 26.53 5.70
N ASP A 131 -15.04 27.78 5.25
CA ASP A 131 -15.50 28.99 5.94
C ASP A 131 -17.03 29.07 6.04
N ALA A 132 -17.75 28.40 5.14
CA ALA A 132 -19.20 28.32 5.18
C ALA A 132 -19.74 27.31 6.22
N ASP A 133 -18.86 26.51 6.84
CA ASP A 133 -19.17 25.57 7.93
C ASP A 133 -20.41 24.69 7.64
N LEU A 134 -20.46 24.12 6.44
CA LEU A 134 -21.57 23.30 5.96
C LEU A 134 -21.57 21.92 6.65
N PRO A 135 -22.73 21.44 7.15
CA PRO A 135 -22.83 20.13 7.77
C PRO A 135 -22.72 19.01 6.73
N PHE A 136 -22.08 17.89 7.12
CA PHE A 136 -22.16 16.65 6.36
C PHE A 136 -23.42 15.90 6.76
N ILE A 137 -24.32 15.70 5.79
CA ILE A 137 -25.61 15.04 5.96
C ILE A 137 -25.55 13.70 5.25
N ARG A 138 -25.61 12.63 6.03
CA ARG A 138 -25.74 11.27 5.51
C ARG A 138 -27.20 10.96 5.20
N ASN A 139 -27.45 10.46 4.00
CA ASN A 139 -28.74 9.94 3.59
C ASN A 139 -28.58 8.47 3.21
N GLU A 140 -29.42 7.62 3.77
CA GLU A 140 -29.53 6.22 3.35
C GLU A 140 -30.68 6.12 2.35
N VAL A 141 -30.38 5.68 1.14
CA VAL A 141 -31.33 5.61 0.03
C VAL A 141 -31.26 4.23 -0.62
N SER A 142 -32.30 3.88 -1.37
CA SER A 142 -32.24 2.67 -2.20
C SER A 142 -31.18 2.82 -3.30
N LYS A 143 -30.55 1.71 -3.69
CA LYS A 143 -29.63 1.69 -4.84
C LYS A 143 -30.28 2.27 -6.11
N SER A 144 -31.55 1.96 -6.34
CA SER A 144 -32.30 2.48 -7.49
C SER A 144 -32.47 4.01 -7.47
N GLU A 145 -32.69 4.58 -6.29
CA GLU A 145 -32.82 6.03 -6.11
C GLU A 145 -31.48 6.73 -6.28
N ALA A 146 -30.40 6.16 -5.73
CA ALA A 146 -29.05 6.67 -5.92
C ALA A 146 -28.64 6.70 -7.41
N ILE A 147 -28.96 5.63 -8.16
CA ILE A 147 -28.70 5.56 -9.61
C ILE A 147 -29.44 6.67 -10.35
N LEU A 148 -30.70 6.95 -10.01
CA LEU A 148 -31.46 8.05 -10.61
C LEU A 148 -30.80 9.41 -10.32
N ILE A 149 -30.44 9.66 -9.06
CA ILE A 149 -29.77 10.90 -8.64
C ILE A 149 -28.48 11.13 -9.44
N PHE A 150 -27.59 10.13 -9.53
CA PHE A 150 -26.32 10.31 -10.23
C PHE A 150 -26.46 10.37 -11.76
N ASN A 151 -27.46 9.73 -12.35
CA ASN A 151 -27.79 9.93 -13.76
C ASN A 151 -28.27 11.36 -14.04
N GLU A 152 -29.12 11.94 -13.18
CA GLU A 152 -29.57 13.33 -13.32
C GLU A 152 -28.41 14.33 -13.17
N LEU A 153 -27.39 13.98 -12.37
CA LEU A 153 -26.18 14.77 -12.20
C LEU A 153 -25.10 14.52 -13.27
N GLY A 154 -25.30 13.54 -14.16
CA GLY A 154 -24.33 13.15 -15.19
C GLY A 154 -23.06 12.49 -14.65
N GLU A 155 -23.12 11.86 -13.49
CA GLU A 155 -21.99 11.24 -12.79
C GLU A 155 -21.89 9.73 -13.10
N ASP A 156 -21.55 9.41 -14.35
CA ASP A 156 -21.54 8.04 -14.88
C ASP A 156 -20.67 7.07 -14.06
N TYR A 157 -19.53 7.54 -13.54
CA TYR A 157 -18.64 6.74 -12.69
C TYR A 157 -19.31 6.28 -11.39
N LYS A 158 -20.17 7.12 -10.80
CA LYS A 158 -20.91 6.79 -9.58
C LYS A 158 -22.02 5.78 -9.88
N VAL A 159 -22.64 5.88 -11.05
CA VAL A 159 -23.62 4.89 -11.53
C VAL A 159 -22.96 3.53 -11.70
N GLU A 160 -21.80 3.47 -12.37
CA GLU A 160 -21.05 2.21 -12.53
C GLU A 160 -20.67 1.58 -11.18
N LEU A 161 -20.18 2.39 -10.23
CA LEU A 161 -19.87 1.93 -8.88
C LEU A 161 -21.10 1.37 -8.16
N LEU A 162 -22.25 2.03 -8.30
CA LEU A 162 -23.51 1.54 -7.73
C LEU A 162 -23.91 0.19 -8.30
N GLU A 163 -23.79 0.00 -9.61
CA GLU A 163 -24.13 -1.26 -10.27
C GLU A 163 -23.33 -2.44 -9.69
N GLY A 164 -22.05 -2.21 -9.34
CA GLY A 164 -21.18 -3.20 -8.68
C GLY A 164 -21.47 -3.49 -7.20
N ILE A 165 -22.28 -2.67 -6.52
CA ILE A 165 -22.64 -2.89 -5.11
C ILE A 165 -23.79 -3.90 -5.03
N THR A 166 -23.63 -4.94 -4.20
CA THR A 166 -24.67 -5.98 -3.98
C THR A 166 -25.77 -5.57 -3.01
N ASP A 167 -25.49 -4.59 -2.16
CA ASP A 167 -26.42 -4.10 -1.13
C ASP A 167 -27.59 -3.33 -1.78
N ASP A 168 -28.81 -3.54 -1.26
CA ASP A 168 -30.02 -2.86 -1.76
C ASP A 168 -30.10 -1.37 -1.34
N THR A 169 -29.39 -1.01 -0.26
CA THR A 169 -29.28 0.35 0.24
C THR A 169 -27.84 0.84 0.24
N VAL A 170 -27.67 2.13 -0.03
CA VAL A 170 -26.38 2.80 -0.13
C VAL A 170 -26.42 4.10 0.67
N GLN A 171 -25.27 4.57 1.09
CA GLN A 171 -25.13 5.85 1.77
C GLN A 171 -24.66 6.93 0.80
N LEU A 172 -25.35 8.06 0.83
CA LEU A 172 -24.95 9.28 0.14
C LEU A 172 -24.61 10.36 1.18
N TYR A 173 -23.50 11.05 0.99
CA TYR A 173 -23.12 12.17 1.83
C TYR A 173 -23.29 13.48 1.07
N LYS A 174 -23.98 14.42 1.70
CA LYS A 174 -24.26 15.73 1.15
C LYS A 174 -23.68 16.83 2.04
N HIS A 175 -23.04 17.82 1.43
CA HIS A 175 -22.73 19.08 2.10
C HIS A 175 -22.96 20.25 1.12
N GLY A 176 -23.80 21.20 1.51
CA GLY A 176 -24.30 22.23 0.59
C GLY A 176 -25.02 21.59 -0.61
N ASN A 177 -24.52 21.89 -1.81
CA ASN A 177 -25.07 21.38 -3.07
C ASN A 177 -24.34 20.14 -3.61
N PHE A 178 -23.24 19.74 -2.98
CA PHE A 178 -22.48 18.57 -3.40
C PHE A 178 -23.02 17.31 -2.73
N ILE A 179 -23.20 16.25 -3.51
CA ILE A 179 -23.60 14.93 -3.06
C ILE A 179 -22.66 13.89 -3.63
N ASP A 180 -22.30 12.91 -2.82
CA ASP A 180 -21.36 11.86 -3.21
C ASP A 180 -21.76 10.50 -2.66
N LEU A 181 -21.40 9.44 -3.40
CA LEU A 181 -21.55 8.05 -2.99
C LEU A 181 -20.39 7.67 -2.09
N CYS A 182 -20.66 7.48 -0.81
CA CYS A 182 -19.64 7.10 0.14
C CYS A 182 -20.26 6.38 1.34
N ARG A 183 -19.57 5.36 1.87
CA ARG A 183 -19.96 4.67 3.12
C ARG A 183 -19.72 5.53 4.37
N GLY A 184 -18.73 6.42 4.32
CA GLY A 184 -18.27 7.26 5.42
C GLY A 184 -17.52 6.48 6.50
N PRO A 185 -17.43 7.01 7.74
CA PRO A 185 -18.07 8.24 8.20
C PRO A 185 -17.39 9.52 7.68
N HIS A 186 -18.02 10.66 7.91
CA HIS A 186 -17.44 11.98 7.69
C HIS A 186 -17.38 12.81 8.97
N ILE A 187 -16.52 13.83 8.97
CA ILE A 187 -16.53 14.88 9.99
C ILE A 187 -17.89 15.58 10.04
N SER A 188 -18.29 16.10 11.20
CA SER A 188 -19.63 16.69 11.38
C SER A 188 -19.89 17.93 10.50
N SER A 189 -18.85 18.69 10.18
CA SER A 189 -18.96 19.90 9.34
C SER A 189 -17.65 20.16 8.59
N THR A 190 -17.77 20.75 7.40
CA THR A 190 -16.63 21.22 6.59
C THR A 190 -15.72 22.19 7.35
N GLY A 191 -16.26 22.99 8.28
CA GLY A 191 -15.48 23.92 9.10
C GLY A 191 -14.53 23.26 10.11
N LYS A 192 -14.60 21.93 10.30
CA LYS A 192 -13.61 21.18 11.10
C LYS A 192 -12.25 21.08 10.41
N ILE A 193 -12.18 21.21 9.09
CA ILE A 193 -10.91 21.26 8.37
C ILE A 193 -10.23 22.61 8.63
N LYS A 194 -8.95 22.59 9.04
CA LYS A 194 -8.22 23.81 9.45
C LYS A 194 -7.05 24.14 8.55
N ALA A 195 -6.15 23.18 8.32
CA ALA A 195 -4.98 23.36 7.47
C ALA A 195 -4.95 22.27 6.40
N PHE A 196 -4.85 22.65 5.13
CA PHE A 196 -4.75 21.71 4.02
C PHE A 196 -3.86 22.26 2.91
N LYS A 197 -3.37 21.36 2.05
CA LYS A 197 -2.58 21.70 0.86
C LYS A 197 -2.81 20.69 -0.24
N LEU A 198 -3.03 21.15 -1.47
CA LEU A 198 -2.97 20.33 -2.68
C LEU A 198 -1.52 20.22 -3.14
N LEU A 199 -1.09 19.00 -3.42
CA LEU A 199 0.33 18.66 -3.61
C LEU A 199 0.70 18.53 -5.08
N SER A 200 -0.03 17.71 -5.84
CA SER A 200 0.34 17.37 -7.21
C SER A 200 -0.85 16.87 -8.03
N ILE A 201 -0.72 16.97 -9.35
CA ILE A 201 -1.64 16.41 -10.34
C ILE A 201 -0.95 15.18 -10.97
N ALA A 202 -1.68 14.10 -11.16
CA ALA A 202 -1.22 12.89 -11.82
C ALA A 202 -2.30 12.33 -12.76
N GLY A 203 -1.91 11.44 -13.67
CA GLY A 203 -2.86 10.63 -14.44
C GLY A 203 -3.16 9.32 -13.72
N ALA A 204 -4.41 8.88 -13.74
CA ALA A 204 -4.82 7.56 -13.26
C ALA A 204 -5.76 6.91 -14.27
N TYR A 205 -5.73 5.59 -14.38
CA TYR A 205 -6.68 4.87 -15.24
C TYR A 205 -7.82 4.31 -14.40
N TRP A 206 -9.04 4.38 -14.92
CA TRP A 206 -10.21 3.82 -14.25
C TRP A 206 -10.04 2.32 -13.98
N HIS A 207 -10.32 1.87 -12.75
CA HIS A 207 -10.00 0.53 -12.20
C HIS A 207 -8.52 0.09 -12.33
N GLY A 208 -7.61 1.02 -12.60
CA GLY A 208 -6.19 0.70 -12.82
C GLY A 208 -5.90 -0.07 -14.12
N ASP A 209 -6.84 -0.09 -15.07
CA ASP A 209 -6.68 -0.70 -16.39
C ASP A 209 -6.37 0.37 -17.44
N GLU A 210 -5.18 0.27 -18.04
CA GLU A 210 -4.67 1.16 -19.09
C GLU A 210 -5.54 1.21 -20.36
N LYS A 211 -6.45 0.26 -20.53
CA LYS A 211 -7.45 0.26 -21.61
C LYS A 211 -8.63 1.19 -21.34
N ASN A 212 -8.85 1.57 -20.10
CA ASN A 212 -9.94 2.45 -19.71
C ASN A 212 -9.57 3.93 -19.88
N LYS A 213 -10.55 4.81 -19.69
CA LYS A 213 -10.34 6.25 -19.76
C LYS A 213 -9.32 6.70 -18.71
N MET A 214 -8.40 7.56 -19.13
CA MET A 214 -7.44 8.21 -18.23
C MET A 214 -8.13 9.40 -17.54
N LEU A 215 -8.09 9.39 -16.22
CA LEU A 215 -8.59 10.42 -15.31
C LEU A 215 -7.45 11.31 -14.81
N GLN A 216 -7.79 12.49 -14.33
CA GLN A 216 -6.90 13.41 -13.65
C GLN A 216 -7.04 13.24 -12.14
N ARG A 217 -5.95 12.86 -11.48
CA ARG A 217 -5.87 12.69 -10.03
C ARG A 217 -5.26 13.92 -9.39
N ILE A 218 -5.95 14.50 -8.39
CA ILE A 218 -5.38 15.54 -7.54
C ILE A 218 -5.04 14.95 -6.18
N TYR A 219 -3.79 15.10 -5.75
CA TYR A 219 -3.32 14.73 -4.42
C TYR A 219 -3.38 15.91 -3.46
N GLY A 220 -3.72 15.65 -2.20
CA GLY A 220 -3.73 16.65 -1.14
C GLY A 220 -3.48 16.04 0.24
N THR A 221 -3.28 16.90 1.23
CA THR A 221 -3.11 16.53 2.64
C THR A 221 -3.75 17.58 3.55
N ALA A 222 -4.11 17.20 4.77
CA ALA A 222 -4.73 18.09 5.74
C ALA A 222 -4.39 17.71 7.20
N TYR A 223 -4.35 18.72 8.07
CA TYR A 223 -3.99 18.61 9.49
C TYR A 223 -4.83 19.58 10.34
N GLU A 224 -4.93 19.32 11.65
CA GLU A 224 -5.64 20.19 12.59
C GLU A 224 -4.94 21.56 12.76
N THR A 225 -3.62 21.61 12.55
CA THR A 225 -2.82 22.83 12.72
C THR A 225 -1.96 23.17 11.50
N LYS A 226 -1.63 24.47 11.35
CA LYS A 226 -0.73 24.93 10.28
C LYS A 226 0.70 24.48 10.52
N GLU A 227 1.08 24.32 11.78
CA GLU A 227 2.39 23.86 12.23
C GLU A 227 2.62 22.41 11.80
N GLU A 228 1.66 21.51 12.01
CA GLU A 228 1.73 20.12 11.56
C GLU A 228 1.79 20.02 10.04
N LEU A 229 0.94 20.78 9.34
CA LEU A 229 0.96 20.83 7.87
C LEU A 229 2.34 21.30 7.38
N SER A 230 2.89 22.36 7.96
CA SER A 230 4.20 22.90 7.59
C SER A 230 5.32 21.88 7.86
N ALA A 231 5.27 21.20 9.02
CA ALA A 231 6.22 20.13 9.34
C ALA A 231 6.12 18.96 8.35
N HIS A 232 4.92 18.59 7.92
CA HIS A 232 4.72 17.57 6.89
C HIS A 232 5.26 18.01 5.52
N LEU A 233 4.96 19.24 5.08
CA LEU A 233 5.48 19.78 3.81
C LEU A 233 7.02 19.86 3.81
N ASN A 234 7.62 20.27 4.93
CA ASN A 234 9.08 20.28 5.07
C ASN A 234 9.67 18.86 4.96
N ARG A 235 9.01 17.84 5.52
CA ARG A 235 9.44 16.44 5.36
C ARG A 235 9.38 15.98 3.91
N ILE A 236 8.33 16.35 3.17
CA ILE A 236 8.22 16.06 1.73
C ILE A 236 9.36 16.74 0.96
N GLU A 237 9.65 18.01 1.25
CA GLU A 237 10.72 18.75 0.58
C GLU A 237 12.09 18.13 0.85
N GLU A 238 12.38 17.77 2.11
CA GLU A 238 13.63 17.10 2.49
C GLU A 238 13.75 15.71 1.85
N ALA A 239 12.66 14.96 1.74
CA ALA A 239 12.65 13.68 1.03
C ALA A 239 12.93 13.87 -0.48
N GLN A 240 12.33 14.88 -1.11
CA GLN A 240 12.58 15.21 -2.52
C GLN A 240 14.04 15.63 -2.79
N LYS A 241 14.70 16.29 -1.85
CA LYS A 241 16.14 16.61 -1.95
C LYS A 241 17.02 15.37 -1.96
N ARG A 242 16.57 14.28 -1.31
CA ARG A 242 17.29 13.02 -1.16
C ARG A 242 16.83 11.93 -2.14
N ASP A 243 15.95 12.28 -3.06
CA ASP A 243 15.45 11.38 -4.09
C ASP A 243 16.60 10.87 -4.97
N HIS A 244 16.78 9.55 -5.03
CA HIS A 244 17.85 8.91 -5.80
C HIS A 244 17.75 9.21 -7.31
N ARG A 245 16.58 9.57 -7.84
CA ARG A 245 16.41 9.98 -9.24
C ARG A 245 17.02 11.34 -9.48
N LYS A 246 16.88 12.25 -8.53
CA LYS A 246 17.51 13.58 -8.56
C LYS A 246 19.01 13.45 -8.35
N LEU A 247 19.43 12.81 -7.26
CA LEU A 247 20.84 12.62 -6.91
C LEU A 247 21.57 11.77 -7.95
N GLY A 248 20.93 10.73 -8.49
CA GLY A 248 21.50 9.87 -9.52
C GLY A 248 21.89 10.64 -10.78
N LYS A 249 21.08 11.63 -11.16
CA LYS A 249 21.38 12.55 -12.26
C LYS A 249 22.45 13.58 -11.89
N GLU A 250 22.31 14.24 -10.74
CA GLU A 250 23.24 15.29 -10.29
C GLU A 250 24.66 14.76 -10.05
N LEU A 251 24.78 13.52 -9.55
CA LEU A 251 26.06 12.88 -9.24
C LEU A 251 26.60 12.01 -10.38
N ASP A 252 25.89 11.90 -11.50
CA ASP A 252 26.27 11.09 -12.67
C ASP A 252 26.44 9.60 -12.32
N LEU A 253 25.42 9.02 -11.66
CA LEU A 253 25.44 7.63 -11.19
C LEU A 253 24.75 6.66 -12.16
N PHE A 254 23.61 7.05 -12.71
CA PHE A 254 22.85 6.23 -13.65
C PHE A 254 21.92 7.08 -14.53
N SER A 255 21.44 6.49 -15.62
CA SER A 255 20.39 7.04 -16.47
C SER A 255 19.32 5.99 -16.78
N LEU A 256 18.14 6.49 -17.18
CA LEU A 256 17.05 5.72 -17.76
C LEU A 256 16.75 6.28 -19.15
N HIS A 257 16.78 5.43 -20.17
CA HIS A 257 16.55 5.81 -21.57
C HIS A 257 15.21 5.25 -22.06
N GLU A 258 14.11 5.70 -21.45
CA GLU A 258 12.79 5.08 -21.63
C GLU A 258 12.33 5.02 -23.09
N GLN A 259 12.60 6.06 -23.88
CA GLN A 259 12.19 6.13 -25.29
C GLN A 259 13.05 5.25 -26.20
N GLN A 260 14.37 5.21 -25.97
CA GLN A 260 15.31 4.52 -26.85
C GLN A 260 15.52 3.05 -26.47
N ALA A 261 15.56 2.75 -25.17
CA ALA A 261 15.89 1.44 -24.63
C ALA A 261 14.69 0.73 -23.97
N GLY A 262 13.63 1.47 -23.63
CA GLY A 262 12.48 0.97 -22.90
C GLY A 262 12.51 1.33 -21.41
N PRO A 263 11.34 1.38 -20.75
CA PRO A 263 11.24 1.85 -19.38
C PRO A 263 11.74 0.80 -18.37
N GLY A 264 12.22 1.26 -17.22
CA GLY A 264 12.65 0.38 -16.12
C GLY A 264 13.94 -0.40 -16.38
N LEU A 265 14.79 0.06 -17.32
CA LEU A 265 16.09 -0.52 -17.62
C LEU A 265 17.19 0.48 -17.27
N VAL A 266 17.98 0.16 -16.24
CA VAL A 266 18.97 1.07 -15.64
C VAL A 266 20.30 1.00 -16.38
N PHE A 267 20.80 2.16 -16.80
CA PHE A 267 22.13 2.31 -17.37
C PHE A 267 23.06 2.87 -16.30
N TRP A 268 23.95 2.02 -15.77
CA TRP A 268 24.91 2.43 -14.75
C TRP A 268 26.08 3.20 -15.36
N HIS A 269 26.31 4.42 -14.87
CA HIS A 269 27.45 5.25 -15.28
C HIS A 269 28.69 4.84 -14.48
N PRO A 270 29.92 5.28 -14.86
CA PRO A 270 31.15 4.82 -14.21
C PRO A 270 31.16 4.97 -12.67
N LYS A 271 30.62 6.07 -12.12
CA LYS A 271 30.54 6.26 -10.67
C LYS A 271 29.54 5.33 -10.00
N GLY A 272 28.34 5.19 -10.56
CA GLY A 272 27.33 4.27 -10.04
C GLY A 272 27.77 2.81 -10.16
N ALA A 273 28.41 2.44 -11.27
CA ALA A 273 29.02 1.14 -11.47
C ALA A 273 30.13 0.84 -10.45
N MET A 274 30.92 1.84 -10.04
CA MET A 274 31.91 1.68 -8.98
C MET A 274 31.26 1.42 -7.62
N ILE A 275 30.21 2.16 -7.26
CA ILE A 275 29.44 1.93 -6.01
C ILE A 275 28.90 0.51 -6.01
N ARG A 276 28.25 0.11 -7.11
CA ARG A 276 27.73 -1.24 -7.30
C ARG A 276 28.84 -2.28 -7.13
N LYS A 277 30.00 -2.10 -7.77
CA LYS A 277 31.15 -3.02 -7.62
C LYS A 277 31.59 -3.18 -6.17
N ILE A 278 31.71 -2.09 -5.42
CA ILE A 278 32.14 -2.13 -4.02
C ILE A 278 31.16 -2.96 -3.18
N ILE A 279 29.85 -2.78 -3.40
CA ILE A 279 28.80 -3.54 -2.72
C ILE A 279 28.84 -5.02 -3.13
N GLU A 280 28.97 -5.31 -4.42
CA GLU A 280 29.02 -6.68 -4.95
C GLU A 280 30.26 -7.45 -4.47
N ASP A 281 31.42 -6.80 -4.39
CA ASP A 281 32.65 -7.42 -3.88
C ASP A 281 32.51 -7.73 -2.39
N PHE A 282 32.01 -6.77 -1.59
CA PHE A 282 31.72 -6.99 -0.18
C PHE A 282 30.75 -8.15 0.02
N TRP A 283 29.67 -8.19 -0.76
CA TRP A 283 28.69 -9.28 -0.70
C TRP A 283 29.34 -10.64 -0.99
N LYS A 284 30.15 -10.74 -2.04
CA LYS A 284 30.86 -12.00 -2.41
C LYS A 284 31.78 -12.45 -1.29
N ASP A 285 32.58 -11.53 -0.75
CA ASP A 285 33.53 -11.84 0.32
C ASP A 285 32.82 -12.36 1.57
N GLU A 286 31.72 -11.73 1.97
CA GLU A 286 30.96 -12.15 3.14
C GLU A 286 30.22 -13.48 2.94
N HIS A 287 29.74 -13.77 1.73
CA HIS A 287 29.15 -15.06 1.38
C HIS A 287 30.19 -16.20 1.40
N LEU A 288 31.36 -15.98 0.78
CA LEU A 288 32.44 -16.96 0.78
C LEU A 288 32.94 -17.28 2.19
N LYS A 289 33.07 -16.27 3.07
CA LYS A 289 33.43 -16.46 4.49
C LYS A 289 32.44 -17.35 5.26
N ARG A 290 31.17 -17.38 4.84
CA ARG A 290 30.08 -18.15 5.46
C ARG A 290 29.81 -19.49 4.77
N GLY A 291 30.69 -19.89 3.84
CA GLY A 291 30.60 -21.19 3.17
C GLY A 291 29.50 -21.26 2.10
N TYR A 292 29.12 -20.13 1.51
CA TYR A 292 28.34 -20.13 0.28
C TYR A 292 29.24 -20.37 -0.93
N GLU A 293 28.74 -21.16 -1.87
CA GLU A 293 29.38 -21.43 -3.15
C GLU A 293 28.74 -20.55 -4.23
N LEU A 294 29.58 -19.77 -4.92
CA LEU A 294 29.10 -18.90 -5.99
C LEU A 294 28.72 -19.71 -7.22
N VAL A 295 27.50 -19.50 -7.71
CA VAL A 295 26.99 -20.08 -8.96
C VAL A 295 26.56 -18.97 -9.92
N ILE A 296 26.48 -19.29 -11.21
CA ILE A 296 25.97 -18.38 -12.24
C ILE A 296 25.08 -19.20 -13.17
N ILE A 297 23.85 -18.75 -13.39
CA ILE A 297 22.90 -19.42 -14.28
C ILE A 297 22.51 -18.54 -15.48
N PRO A 298 22.09 -19.13 -16.62
CA PRO A 298 21.63 -18.37 -17.77
C PRO A 298 20.46 -17.43 -17.47
N HIS A 299 20.32 -16.34 -18.23
CA HIS A 299 19.21 -15.39 -18.09
C HIS A 299 17.91 -15.85 -18.78
N ILE A 300 17.98 -16.85 -19.65
CA ILE A 300 16.87 -17.32 -20.46
C ILE A 300 16.77 -18.85 -20.36
N ALA A 301 15.55 -19.37 -20.25
CA ALA A 301 15.29 -20.81 -20.20
C ALA A 301 13.96 -21.14 -20.89
N LYS A 302 13.79 -22.39 -21.32
CA LYS A 302 12.52 -22.88 -21.89
C LYS A 302 11.37 -22.73 -20.89
N SER A 303 10.16 -22.47 -21.39
CA SER A 303 8.94 -22.38 -20.58
C SER A 303 8.73 -23.62 -19.69
N ASP A 304 9.10 -24.81 -20.16
CA ASP A 304 9.02 -26.10 -19.43
C ASP A 304 9.66 -26.07 -18.03
N LEU A 305 10.79 -25.38 -17.87
CA LEU A 305 11.44 -25.24 -16.56
C LEU A 305 10.54 -24.50 -15.57
N TRP A 306 9.88 -23.44 -16.05
CA TRP A 306 8.99 -22.60 -15.26
C TRP A 306 7.67 -23.29 -14.96
N ASN A 307 7.16 -24.09 -15.90
CA ASN A 307 6.03 -24.98 -15.69
C ASN A 307 6.32 -26.00 -14.59
N THR A 308 7.48 -26.65 -14.66
CA THR A 308 7.92 -27.64 -13.65
C THR A 308 8.03 -27.02 -12.26
N SER A 309 8.53 -25.79 -12.19
CA SER A 309 8.66 -25.06 -10.92
C SER A 309 7.35 -24.42 -10.40
N GLY A 310 6.25 -24.48 -11.16
CA GLY A 310 4.98 -23.82 -10.85
C GLY A 310 4.92 -22.33 -11.20
N HIS A 311 6.06 -21.65 -11.37
CA HIS A 311 6.12 -20.22 -11.66
C HIS A 311 5.37 -19.81 -12.93
N TYR A 312 5.34 -20.65 -13.96
CA TYR A 312 4.63 -20.30 -15.20
C TYR A 312 3.12 -20.16 -14.95
N SER A 313 2.53 -20.87 -14.00
CA SER A 313 1.10 -20.74 -13.67
C SER A 313 0.83 -19.54 -12.76
N PHE A 314 1.62 -19.39 -11.69
CA PHE A 314 1.37 -18.38 -10.65
C PHE A 314 1.95 -16.99 -10.98
N PHE A 315 2.92 -16.89 -11.89
CA PHE A 315 3.68 -15.67 -12.12
C PHE A 315 3.72 -15.27 -13.61
N ARG A 316 2.86 -15.87 -14.45
CA ARG A 316 2.86 -15.68 -15.91
C ARG A 316 2.79 -14.23 -16.36
N GLU A 317 1.93 -13.47 -15.69
CA GLU A 317 1.63 -12.09 -16.03
C GLU A 317 2.84 -11.16 -15.84
N ASN A 318 3.76 -11.55 -14.95
CA ASN A 318 4.95 -10.81 -14.61
C ASN A 318 6.21 -11.36 -15.31
N MET A 319 6.06 -12.21 -16.33
CA MET A 319 7.15 -12.83 -17.08
C MET A 319 7.30 -12.25 -18.49
N PHE A 320 8.55 -12.01 -18.91
CA PHE A 320 8.86 -11.79 -20.33
C PHE A 320 8.98 -13.13 -21.06
N VAL A 321 8.04 -13.39 -21.97
CA VAL A 321 8.02 -14.61 -22.79
C VAL A 321 8.36 -14.26 -24.23
N LEU A 322 9.34 -14.98 -24.77
CA LEU A 322 9.91 -14.82 -26.09
C LEU A 322 9.54 -16.05 -26.93
N PRO A 323 8.74 -15.88 -27.99
CA PRO A 323 8.51 -16.96 -28.95
C PRO A 323 9.78 -17.15 -29.79
N ILE A 324 10.39 -18.34 -29.73
CA ILE A 324 11.58 -18.71 -30.49
C ILE A 324 11.29 -20.01 -31.22
N GLU A 325 11.13 -19.92 -32.54
CA GLU A 325 10.67 -21.04 -33.39
C GLU A 325 9.32 -21.58 -32.88
N ASP A 326 9.20 -22.90 -32.68
CA ASP A 326 8.02 -23.56 -32.14
C ASP A 326 8.04 -23.71 -30.61
N GLN A 327 8.92 -22.96 -29.92
CA GLN A 327 9.10 -23.05 -28.45
C GLN A 327 9.01 -21.68 -27.78
N GLU A 328 8.48 -21.68 -26.56
CA GLU A 328 8.52 -20.50 -25.70
C GLU A 328 9.75 -20.51 -24.81
N TYR A 329 10.46 -19.39 -24.80
CA TYR A 329 11.51 -19.11 -23.83
C TYR A 329 11.09 -17.97 -22.92
N VAL A 330 11.63 -17.96 -21.72
CA VAL A 330 11.29 -16.98 -20.68
C VAL A 330 12.58 -16.38 -20.15
N LEU A 331 12.64 -15.06 -20.06
CA LEU A 331 13.69 -14.39 -19.29
C LEU A 331 13.43 -14.65 -17.80
N LYS A 332 14.45 -15.14 -17.07
CA LYS A 332 14.27 -15.61 -15.69
C LYS A 332 13.68 -14.50 -14.79
N PRO A 333 12.50 -14.69 -14.16
CA PRO A 333 11.99 -13.75 -13.16
C PRO A 333 12.60 -13.97 -11.76
N MET A 334 13.35 -15.08 -11.59
CA MET A 334 14.03 -15.50 -10.36
C MET A 334 15.06 -16.59 -10.65
N ASN A 335 15.96 -16.87 -9.70
CA ASN A 335 17.08 -17.79 -9.93
C ASN A 335 16.84 -19.23 -9.44
N CYS A 336 15.85 -19.46 -8.58
CA CYS A 336 15.60 -20.71 -7.88
C CYS A 336 15.66 -21.97 -8.78
N PRO A 337 14.94 -22.02 -9.92
CA PRO A 337 14.94 -23.22 -10.77
C PRO A 337 16.32 -23.56 -11.34
N GLY A 338 17.14 -22.56 -11.66
CA GLY A 338 18.50 -22.80 -12.14
C GLY A 338 19.43 -23.35 -11.05
N HIS A 339 19.31 -22.84 -9.82
CA HIS A 339 20.08 -23.35 -8.68
C HIS A 339 19.72 -24.80 -8.37
N ILE A 340 18.43 -25.16 -8.50
CA ILE A 340 17.94 -26.54 -8.37
C ILE A 340 18.54 -27.45 -9.45
N LEU A 341 18.60 -26.99 -10.71
CA LEU A 341 19.24 -27.78 -11.79
C LEU A 341 20.72 -28.04 -11.49
N ILE A 342 21.45 -27.05 -10.94
CA ILE A 342 22.84 -27.24 -10.50
C ILE A 342 22.91 -28.27 -9.36
N TYR A 343 22.02 -28.18 -8.37
CA TYR A 343 21.95 -29.16 -7.28
C TYR A 343 21.75 -30.59 -7.80
N GLN A 344 20.86 -30.77 -8.78
CA GLN A 344 20.52 -32.06 -9.40
C GLN A 344 21.63 -32.69 -10.25
N THR A 345 22.69 -31.95 -10.60
CA THR A 345 23.78 -32.48 -11.45
C THR A 345 24.57 -33.64 -10.84
N LYS A 346 24.47 -33.84 -9.51
CA LYS A 346 25.20 -34.87 -8.78
C LYS A 346 24.30 -35.51 -7.74
N ILE A 347 24.49 -36.82 -7.52
CA ILE A 347 23.91 -37.52 -6.38
C ILE A 347 24.58 -37.00 -5.10
N ARG A 348 23.79 -36.69 -4.07
CA ARG A 348 24.25 -36.13 -2.80
C ARG A 348 23.98 -37.10 -1.64
N SER A 349 24.91 -37.15 -0.69
CA SER A 349 24.70 -37.77 0.62
C SER A 349 24.10 -36.75 1.60
N TYR A 350 23.41 -37.21 2.64
CA TYR A 350 23.01 -36.34 3.75
C TYR A 350 24.21 -35.65 4.42
N ARG A 351 25.42 -36.22 4.28
CA ARG A 351 26.68 -35.66 4.80
C ARG A 351 27.18 -34.46 3.99
N ASP A 352 26.71 -34.31 2.75
CA ASP A 352 27.07 -33.19 1.90
C ASP A 352 26.23 -31.95 2.26
N LEU A 353 25.14 -32.12 3.02
CA LEU A 353 24.25 -31.04 3.44
C LEU A 353 24.72 -30.42 4.77
N PRO A 354 24.58 -29.09 4.95
CA PRO A 354 23.90 -28.15 4.05
C PRO A 354 24.77 -27.65 2.88
N ILE A 355 24.15 -27.49 1.70
CA ILE A 355 24.77 -26.87 0.52
C ILE A 355 24.17 -25.48 0.35
N ARG A 356 25.00 -24.45 0.18
CA ARG A 356 24.54 -23.06 0.05
C ARG A 356 25.02 -22.47 -1.26
N TYR A 357 24.13 -22.27 -2.21
CA TYR A 357 24.45 -21.57 -3.46
C TYR A 357 24.11 -20.10 -3.34
N ALA A 358 24.96 -19.23 -3.89
CA ALA A 358 24.72 -17.80 -3.93
C ALA A 358 25.05 -17.24 -5.33
N GLU A 359 24.24 -16.30 -5.81
CA GLU A 359 24.42 -15.66 -7.11
C GLU A 359 23.94 -14.20 -7.03
N LEU A 360 24.76 -13.28 -7.56
CA LEU A 360 24.27 -11.95 -7.95
C LEU A 360 23.48 -12.10 -9.25
N GLY A 361 22.28 -12.65 -9.13
CA GLY A 361 21.47 -13.17 -10.22
C GLY A 361 20.62 -12.08 -10.86
N THR A 362 20.88 -11.76 -12.12
CA THR A 362 20.07 -10.76 -12.84
C THR A 362 18.82 -11.37 -13.41
N VAL A 363 17.68 -10.85 -12.97
CA VAL A 363 16.33 -11.31 -13.28
C VAL A 363 15.54 -10.21 -13.98
N TYR A 364 14.45 -10.63 -14.64
CA TYR A 364 13.58 -9.74 -15.38
C TYR A 364 12.11 -9.97 -15.00
N ARG A 365 11.41 -8.91 -14.60
CA ARG A 365 9.99 -8.95 -14.25
C ARG A 365 9.21 -7.96 -15.10
N TYR A 366 8.09 -8.41 -15.66
CA TYR A 366 7.18 -7.58 -16.44
C TYR A 366 6.36 -6.69 -15.51
N GLU A 367 7.01 -5.65 -14.99
CA GLU A 367 6.34 -4.60 -14.23
C GLU A 367 5.60 -3.65 -15.20
N ARG A 368 4.34 -3.31 -14.86
CA ARG A 368 3.54 -2.36 -15.65
C ARG A 368 4.26 -1.02 -15.72
N SER A 369 4.23 -0.36 -16.88
CA SER A 369 5.04 0.84 -17.11
C SER A 369 4.75 1.96 -16.10
N GLY A 370 3.49 2.10 -15.66
CA GLY A 370 3.08 3.10 -14.68
C GLY A 370 3.53 2.85 -13.23
N THR A 371 4.07 1.66 -12.92
CA THR A 371 4.58 1.36 -11.57
C THR A 371 6.09 1.54 -11.44
N LEU A 372 6.79 1.73 -12.56
CA LEU A 372 8.24 1.85 -12.60
C LEU A 372 8.70 3.16 -11.96
N THR A 373 9.70 3.10 -11.08
CA THR A 373 10.19 4.28 -10.34
C THR A 373 11.69 4.21 -10.07
N GLY A 374 12.48 4.95 -10.85
CA GLY A 374 13.93 5.08 -10.66
C GLY A 374 14.64 3.73 -10.55
N LEU A 375 15.34 3.49 -9.43
CA LEU A 375 15.97 2.21 -9.09
C LEU A 375 15.11 1.30 -8.19
N PHE A 376 14.04 1.79 -7.56
CA PHE A 376 13.26 1.01 -6.60
C PHE A 376 12.36 -0.02 -7.27
N ARG A 377 11.77 0.31 -8.42
CA ARG A 377 10.92 -0.61 -9.19
C ARG A 377 11.30 -0.55 -10.66
N VAL A 378 11.93 -1.63 -11.13
CA VAL A 378 12.56 -1.75 -12.45
C VAL A 378 12.23 -3.11 -13.08
N ARG A 379 12.37 -3.22 -14.39
CA ARG A 379 12.11 -4.47 -15.13
C ARG A 379 13.30 -5.42 -15.14
N GLY A 380 14.52 -4.89 -15.07
CA GLY A 380 15.74 -5.67 -15.00
C GLY A 380 16.57 -5.29 -13.79
N PHE A 381 16.88 -6.24 -12.93
CA PHE A 381 17.64 -6.00 -11.70
C PHE A 381 18.44 -7.23 -11.29
N THR A 382 19.47 -7.01 -10.48
CA THR A 382 20.33 -8.06 -9.95
C THR A 382 19.97 -8.26 -8.48
N GLN A 383 19.51 -9.46 -8.16
CA GLN A 383 19.25 -9.87 -6.79
C GLN A 383 20.50 -10.47 -6.18
N ASP A 384 20.68 -10.22 -4.91
CA ASP A 384 21.72 -10.79 -4.06
C ASP A 384 21.25 -12.14 -3.50
N ASP A 385 20.97 -13.07 -4.43
CA ASP A 385 20.14 -14.24 -4.22
C ASP A 385 20.94 -15.45 -3.71
N ALA A 386 20.32 -16.29 -2.87
CA ALA A 386 20.94 -17.49 -2.35
C ALA A 386 19.91 -18.58 -2.04
N HIS A 387 20.29 -19.83 -2.30
CA HIS A 387 19.47 -21.01 -2.04
C HIS A 387 20.24 -22.03 -1.19
N ILE A 388 19.68 -22.36 -0.02
CA ILE A 388 20.25 -23.32 0.91
C ILE A 388 19.47 -24.63 0.81
N PHE A 389 20.17 -25.71 0.46
CA PHE A 389 19.66 -27.06 0.46
C PHE A 389 20.09 -27.74 1.76
N CYS A 390 19.14 -28.13 2.60
CA CYS A 390 19.40 -28.71 3.91
C CYS A 390 18.37 -29.79 4.25
N THR A 391 18.64 -30.59 5.28
CA THR A 391 17.64 -31.52 5.81
C THR A 391 16.63 -30.80 6.72
N PRO A 392 15.44 -31.37 6.98
CA PRO A 392 14.47 -30.79 7.91
C PRO A 392 15.03 -30.52 9.30
N GLU A 393 15.96 -31.35 9.77
CA GLU A 393 16.62 -31.20 11.07
C GLU A 393 17.63 -30.04 11.10
N GLN A 394 18.25 -29.73 9.95
CA GLN A 394 19.21 -28.64 9.80
C GLN A 394 18.52 -27.28 9.56
N ALA A 395 17.29 -27.28 9.05
CA ALA A 395 16.59 -26.07 8.65
C ALA A 395 16.51 -24.99 9.74
N PRO A 396 16.21 -25.29 11.03
CA PRO A 396 16.18 -24.26 12.07
C PRO A 396 17.51 -23.52 12.26
N ASP A 397 18.64 -24.23 12.22
CA ASP A 397 19.97 -23.65 12.38
C ASP A 397 20.37 -22.82 11.15
N GLU A 398 20.02 -23.27 9.95
CA GLU A 398 20.26 -22.52 8.71
C GLU A 398 19.41 -21.25 8.63
N ILE A 399 18.15 -21.28 9.07
CA ILE A 399 17.30 -20.09 9.16
C ILE A 399 17.89 -19.08 10.15
N LEU A 400 18.35 -19.54 11.32
CA LEU A 400 19.01 -18.67 12.31
C LEU A 400 20.29 -18.03 11.76
N SER A 401 21.11 -18.81 11.05
CA SER A 401 22.34 -18.33 10.41
C SER A 401 22.05 -17.31 9.31
N ALA A 402 21.06 -17.57 8.45
CA ALA A 402 20.63 -16.64 7.42
C ALA A 402 20.06 -15.34 8.01
N LEU A 403 19.29 -15.44 9.10
CA LEU A 403 18.74 -14.29 9.81
C LEU A 403 19.85 -13.44 10.43
N ASP A 404 20.84 -14.06 11.08
CA ASP A 404 22.02 -13.37 11.60
C ASP A 404 22.79 -12.66 10.49
N PHE A 405 22.92 -13.30 9.34
CA PHE A 405 23.62 -12.72 8.21
C PHE A 405 22.87 -11.52 7.63
N ALA A 406 21.55 -11.60 7.47
CA ALA A 406 20.72 -10.48 7.04
C ALA A 406 20.85 -9.28 8.01
N LEU A 407 20.80 -9.53 9.32
CA LEU A 407 21.00 -8.50 10.35
C LEU A 407 22.39 -7.87 10.29
N PHE A 408 23.43 -8.68 10.07
CA PHE A 408 24.80 -8.20 9.89
C PHE A 408 24.91 -7.28 8.66
N MET A 409 24.29 -7.66 7.55
CA MET A 409 24.27 -6.85 6.32
C MET A 409 23.58 -5.51 6.58
N LEU A 410 22.37 -5.50 7.15
CA LEU A 410 21.62 -4.28 7.47
C LEU A 410 22.43 -3.32 8.35
N ARG A 411 23.02 -3.82 9.44
CA ARG A 411 23.86 -3.02 10.34
C ARG A 411 25.11 -2.47 9.65
N THR A 412 25.73 -3.24 8.77
CA THR A 412 26.94 -2.80 8.06
C THR A 412 26.65 -1.63 7.12
N PHE A 413 25.46 -1.61 6.51
CA PHE A 413 25.00 -0.49 5.68
C PHE A 413 24.36 0.65 6.48
N GLY A 414 24.37 0.59 7.81
CA GLY A 414 23.86 1.65 8.69
C GLY A 414 22.34 1.65 8.88
N TYR A 415 21.64 0.57 8.53
CA TYR A 415 20.21 0.43 8.78
C TYR A 415 19.97 -0.07 10.21
N GLU A 416 19.68 0.87 11.11
CA GLU A 416 19.38 0.59 12.52
C GLU A 416 17.87 0.41 12.78
N GLU A 417 17.03 1.02 11.96
CA GLU A 417 15.57 0.97 12.08
C GLU A 417 14.96 0.13 10.96
N TYR A 418 14.33 -0.98 11.33
CA TYR A 418 13.58 -1.85 10.42
C TYR A 418 12.42 -2.52 11.16
N GLU A 419 11.37 -2.84 10.42
CA GLU A 419 10.25 -3.64 10.87
C GLU A 419 10.37 -5.05 10.28
N ILE A 420 10.10 -6.08 11.08
CA ILE A 420 10.11 -7.47 10.60
C ILE A 420 8.67 -7.89 10.37
N GLU A 421 8.40 -8.36 9.16
CA GLU A 421 7.10 -8.90 8.79
C GLU A 421 7.22 -10.42 8.55
N LEU A 422 6.39 -11.20 9.24
CA LEU A 422 6.23 -12.63 8.99
C LEU A 422 5.06 -12.81 8.03
N ALA A 423 5.38 -13.01 6.76
CA ALA A 423 4.39 -13.23 5.72
C ALA A 423 3.99 -14.71 5.66
N VAL A 424 2.70 -14.95 5.77
CA VAL A 424 2.07 -16.27 5.92
C VAL A 424 0.96 -16.42 4.89
N ARG A 425 0.55 -17.66 4.60
CA ARG A 425 -0.48 -17.91 3.58
C ARG A 425 -1.85 -17.43 4.03
N ASP A 426 -2.68 -17.08 3.06
CA ASP A 426 -4.09 -16.83 3.28
C ASP A 426 -4.81 -18.13 3.68
N SER A 427 -5.44 -18.14 4.85
CA SER A 427 -6.17 -19.29 5.37
C SER A 427 -7.45 -19.62 4.59
N GLU A 428 -8.04 -18.63 3.92
CA GLU A 428 -9.29 -18.75 3.16
C GLU A 428 -9.04 -19.15 1.69
N HIS A 429 -7.92 -18.74 1.10
CA HIS A 429 -7.57 -19.00 -0.31
C HIS A 429 -6.34 -19.92 -0.46
N LYS A 430 -6.43 -21.13 0.09
CA LYS A 430 -5.33 -22.10 0.10
C LYS A 430 -4.89 -22.59 -1.29
N ASP A 431 -5.76 -22.53 -2.28
CA ASP A 431 -5.52 -22.93 -3.67
C ASP A 431 -4.44 -22.09 -4.37
N LYS A 432 -4.15 -20.90 -3.85
CA LYS A 432 -3.06 -20.03 -4.32
C LYS A 432 -1.66 -20.49 -3.89
N TYR A 433 -1.56 -21.50 -3.03
CA TYR A 433 -0.33 -21.94 -2.40
C TYR A 433 -0.07 -23.43 -2.66
N LEU A 434 1.20 -23.80 -2.83
CA LEU A 434 1.65 -25.19 -2.94
C LEU A 434 1.91 -25.81 -1.56
N GLY A 435 1.81 -27.13 -1.47
CA GLY A 435 2.14 -27.89 -0.26
C GLY A 435 0.94 -28.19 0.63
N THR A 436 1.18 -29.01 1.67
CA THR A 436 0.14 -29.43 2.62
C THR A 436 0.05 -28.50 3.82
N ASP A 437 -1.07 -28.56 4.56
CA ASP A 437 -1.25 -27.79 5.79
C ASP A 437 -0.14 -28.06 6.83
N GLU A 438 0.34 -29.30 6.90
CA GLU A 438 1.42 -29.69 7.79
C GLU A 438 2.77 -29.07 7.40
N MET A 439 3.09 -29.04 6.10
CA MET A 439 4.31 -28.37 5.60
C MET A 439 4.33 -26.88 5.93
N TRP A 440 3.18 -26.21 5.76
CA TRP A 440 3.03 -24.79 6.11
C TRP A 440 3.17 -24.55 7.61
N ALA A 441 2.48 -25.34 8.43
CA ALA A 441 2.60 -25.23 9.88
C ALA A 441 4.04 -25.45 10.38
N GLN A 442 4.76 -26.41 9.78
CA GLN A 442 6.16 -26.66 10.11
C GLN A 442 7.06 -25.49 9.68
N ALA A 443 6.90 -24.97 8.46
CA ALA A 443 7.69 -23.86 7.94
C ALA A 443 7.46 -22.57 8.74
N GLU A 444 6.20 -22.22 9.01
CA GLU A 444 5.85 -21.05 9.82
C GLU A 444 6.40 -21.17 11.25
N SER A 445 6.27 -22.36 11.86
CA SER A 445 6.82 -22.60 13.20
C SER A 445 8.34 -22.44 13.24
N ALA A 446 9.05 -22.89 12.20
CA ALA A 446 10.50 -22.74 12.12
C ALA A 446 10.92 -21.26 12.05
N LEU A 447 10.23 -20.45 11.23
CA LEU A 447 10.49 -19.00 11.14
C LEU A 447 10.18 -18.29 12.47
N VAL A 448 9.03 -18.55 13.10
CA VAL A 448 8.67 -17.96 14.39
C VAL A 448 9.69 -18.31 15.47
N LYS A 449 10.14 -19.56 15.53
CA LYS A 449 11.19 -19.98 16.48
C LYS A 449 12.49 -19.21 16.25
N ALA A 450 12.89 -19.00 15.00
CA ALA A 450 14.11 -18.26 14.69
C ALA A 450 14.02 -16.78 15.12
N ILE A 451 12.89 -16.13 14.83
CA ILE A 451 12.62 -14.74 15.24
C ILE A 451 12.64 -14.62 16.77
N ASN A 452 11.93 -15.51 17.47
CA ASN A 452 11.84 -15.50 18.93
C ASN A 452 13.19 -15.79 19.59
N ALA A 453 14.00 -16.70 19.04
CA ALA A 453 15.33 -17.00 19.55
C ALA A 453 16.28 -15.79 19.48
N LYS A 454 16.02 -14.85 18.56
CA LYS A 454 16.75 -13.57 18.46
C LYS A 454 16.12 -12.43 19.26
N GLY A 455 15.00 -12.67 19.93
CA GLY A 455 14.27 -11.65 20.69
C GLY A 455 13.74 -10.52 19.81
N LEU A 456 13.45 -10.80 18.54
CA LEU A 456 12.98 -9.82 17.57
C LEU A 456 11.45 -9.72 17.62
N SER A 457 10.92 -8.50 17.56
CA SER A 457 9.49 -8.25 17.37
C SER A 457 9.14 -8.37 15.88
N TYR A 458 7.99 -8.95 15.57
CA TYR A 458 7.50 -9.06 14.19
C TYR A 458 6.00 -8.79 14.10
N LYS A 459 5.56 -8.35 12.92
CA LYS A 459 4.16 -8.22 12.54
C LYS A 459 3.77 -9.39 11.64
N ARG A 460 2.64 -10.04 11.91
CA ARG A 460 2.16 -11.14 11.07
C ARG A 460 1.33 -10.60 9.91
N MET A 461 1.69 -10.97 8.68
CA MET A 461 1.07 -10.49 7.45
C MET A 461 0.37 -11.64 6.72
N GLU A 462 -0.94 -11.73 6.88
CA GLU A 462 -1.78 -12.77 6.25
C GLU A 462 -1.92 -12.55 4.75
N GLY A 463 -1.70 -13.60 3.96
CA GLY A 463 -1.86 -13.58 2.50
C GLY A 463 -0.67 -13.00 1.73
N GLU A 464 0.39 -12.57 2.43
CA GLU A 464 1.58 -11.95 1.83
C GLU A 464 2.72 -12.96 1.56
N ALA A 465 2.53 -14.25 1.89
CA ALA A 465 3.51 -15.28 1.59
C ALA A 465 3.68 -15.50 0.09
N VAL A 466 4.84 -16.04 -0.30
CA VAL A 466 5.02 -16.54 -1.66
C VAL A 466 4.34 -17.90 -1.81
N PHE A 467 3.97 -18.27 -3.04
CA PHE A 467 3.17 -19.46 -3.29
C PHE A 467 3.82 -20.78 -2.81
N TYR A 468 5.14 -20.81 -2.59
CA TYR A 468 5.88 -21.99 -2.16
C TYR A 468 6.32 -22.00 -0.68
N GLY A 469 5.97 -20.99 0.12
CA GLY A 469 6.27 -21.00 1.55
C GLY A 469 6.18 -19.63 2.25
N PRO A 470 6.23 -19.61 3.59
CA PRO A 470 6.25 -18.38 4.38
C PRO A 470 7.62 -17.70 4.29
N LYS A 471 7.68 -16.40 4.61
CA LYS A 471 8.92 -15.62 4.57
C LYS A 471 9.02 -14.60 5.71
N ILE A 472 10.25 -14.22 6.01
CA ILE A 472 10.58 -13.11 6.91
C ILE A 472 11.04 -11.96 6.03
N ASP A 473 10.27 -10.87 6.01
CA ASP A 473 10.60 -9.66 5.27
C ASP A 473 11.16 -8.61 6.24
N PHE A 474 12.20 -7.92 5.79
CA PHE A 474 12.79 -6.78 6.49
C PHE A 474 12.37 -5.48 5.80
N MET A 475 11.51 -4.71 6.47
CA MET A 475 10.99 -3.44 5.98
C MET A 475 11.83 -2.30 6.54
N VAL A 476 12.70 -1.73 5.71
CA VAL A 476 13.51 -0.55 6.05
C VAL A 476 12.66 0.71 5.88
N LYS A 477 12.74 1.64 6.84
CA LYS A 477 11.98 2.91 6.83
C LYS A 477 12.71 4.06 6.14
#